data_AF-A0A9E6BMT5-F1
#
_entry.id   AF-A0A9E6BMT5-F1
#
_cell.length_a   1.000
_cell.length_b   1.000
_cell.length_c   1.000
_cell.angle_alpha   90.00
_cell.angle_beta   90.00
_cell.angle_gamma   90.00
#
_symmetry.space_group_name_H-M   'P 1'
#
loop_
_entity.id
_entity.type
_entity.pdbx_description
1 polymer ?
#
loop_
_entity_poly.entity_id
_entity_poly.type
_entity_poly.pdbx_seq_one_letter_code
_entity_poly.pdbx_strand_id
1 'polypeptide(L)'
;MKDFVGNTAMLGAIALVIISLSIGALAAQDGTWSFTDNPHPDITDFTPEEFDVFTDILQKTTGSGTPEERCVTIIDAEYRMYNARYPLFEKTDSGLGRLSAWKVHLAETTAGFGGCLPSVPLAELLDLDNARDVEGSFFFCGRLSRTPRNSTERQAVKLLDELMYYSEVGPTTGLYGLAVANQLVSFVELSADIDYFLRRSIGQAISEALPELDTSQIEPLLDEERIAFLKQAVENRDFAAVLETTPACAPR
;
A
#
# COMPACT_ATOMS: atom_id res chain seq x y z
N MET A 1 -0.17 39.51 -55.91
CA MET A 1 -1.23 40.29 -55.23
C MET A 1 -2.37 39.32 -54.94
N LYS A 2 -2.82 39.25 -53.67
CA LYS A 2 -4.12 38.72 -53.21
C LYS A 2 -4.30 37.19 -53.36
N ASP A 3 -4.63 36.35 -52.38
CA ASP A 3 -5.15 36.44 -50.99
C ASP A 3 -4.74 35.09 -50.32
N PHE A 4 -4.06 34.98 -49.19
CA PHE A 4 -4.46 35.08 -47.77
C PHE A 4 -5.86 34.56 -47.37
N VAL A 5 -5.86 33.74 -46.31
CA VAL A 5 -6.94 33.28 -45.42
C VAL A 5 -7.64 31.95 -45.77
N GLY A 6 -7.37 30.96 -44.93
CA GLY A 6 -8.14 29.72 -44.84
C GLY A 6 -7.73 28.80 -43.69
N ASN A 7 -7.29 29.36 -42.56
CA ASN A 7 -6.99 28.62 -41.34
C ASN A 7 -8.32 28.29 -40.66
N THR A 8 -8.80 27.04 -40.75
CA THR A 8 -9.85 26.53 -39.86
C THR A 8 -9.20 25.55 -38.90
N ALA A 9 -8.91 26.09 -37.72
CA ALA A 9 -8.46 25.32 -36.57
C ALA A 9 -9.57 24.32 -36.19
N MET A 10 -9.27 23.04 -36.34
CA MET A 10 -10.09 21.96 -35.81
C MET A 10 -9.83 21.89 -34.31
N LEU A 11 -10.70 22.54 -33.53
CA LEU A 11 -10.78 22.40 -32.08
C LEU A 11 -11.26 20.97 -31.76
N GLY A 12 -10.30 20.04 -31.71
CA GLY A 12 -10.50 18.74 -31.11
C GLY A 12 -10.64 18.92 -29.61
N ALA A 13 -11.86 18.95 -29.11
CA ALA A 13 -12.16 18.83 -27.69
C ALA A 13 -11.69 17.45 -27.22
N ILE A 14 -10.49 17.39 -26.64
CA ILE A 14 -10.07 16.25 -25.83
C ILE A 14 -10.88 16.37 -24.54
N ALA A 15 -11.99 15.62 -24.49
CA ALA A 15 -12.68 15.36 -23.25
C ALA A 15 -11.73 14.54 -22.36
N LEU A 16 -11.01 15.24 -21.48
CA LEU A 16 -10.29 14.65 -20.37
C LEU A 16 -11.35 14.07 -19.44
N VAL A 17 -11.68 12.79 -19.62
CA VAL A 17 -12.40 12.03 -18.62
C VAL A 17 -11.41 11.79 -17.49
N ILE A 18 -11.35 12.73 -16.56
CA ILE A 18 -10.73 12.52 -15.26
C ILE A 18 -11.61 11.47 -14.58
N ILE A 19 -11.23 10.20 -14.70
CA ILE A 19 -11.73 9.16 -13.80
C ILE A 19 -11.03 9.43 -12.47
N SER A 20 -11.57 10.37 -11.71
CA SER A 20 -11.28 10.49 -10.28
C SER A 20 -11.80 9.21 -9.65
N LEU A 21 -10.93 8.20 -9.53
CA LEU A 21 -11.15 7.07 -8.64
C LEU A 21 -11.15 7.62 -7.21
N SER A 22 -12.30 8.15 -6.80
CA SER A 22 -12.60 8.42 -5.40
C SER A 22 -12.71 7.07 -4.69
N ILE A 23 -11.57 6.53 -4.26
CA ILE A 23 -11.50 5.29 -3.47
C ILE A 23 -12.29 5.44 -2.15
N GLY A 24 -12.54 6.67 -1.69
CA GLY A 24 -13.44 6.97 -0.56
C GLY A 24 -14.94 6.84 -0.84
N ALA A 25 -15.36 6.43 -2.04
CA ALA A 25 -16.76 6.28 -2.43
C ALA A 25 -17.15 4.85 -2.83
N LEU A 26 -16.52 3.83 -2.24
CA LEU A 26 -17.20 2.56 -2.00
C LEU A 26 -18.28 2.79 -0.93
N ALA A 27 -19.26 3.61 -1.29
CA ALA A 27 -20.44 3.88 -0.53
C ALA A 27 -21.21 2.57 -0.35
N ALA A 28 -21.38 2.19 0.92
CA ALA A 28 -22.35 1.21 1.38
C ALA A 28 -23.64 1.34 0.57
N GLN A 29 -24.07 0.26 -0.10
CA GLN A 29 -25.18 0.30 -1.05
C GLN A 29 -26.53 0.76 -0.46
N ASP A 30 -26.66 0.92 0.86
CA ASP A 30 -27.88 1.39 1.53
C ASP A 30 -27.72 2.65 2.41
N GLY A 31 -26.53 3.26 2.49
CA GLY A 31 -26.31 4.49 3.28
C GLY A 31 -26.56 4.37 4.79
N THR A 32 -26.83 3.17 5.31
CA THR A 32 -27.12 2.93 6.73
C THR A 32 -25.89 2.77 7.61
N TRP A 33 -24.68 2.80 7.04
CA TRP A 33 -23.45 2.48 7.75
C TRP A 33 -22.26 3.26 7.19
N SER A 34 -21.43 3.81 8.08
CA SER A 34 -20.21 4.54 7.73
C SER A 34 -19.11 4.28 8.77
N PHE A 35 -17.84 4.36 8.35
CA PHE A 35 -16.69 4.32 9.26
C PHE A 35 -16.60 5.55 10.18
N THR A 36 -17.18 6.69 9.77
CA THR A 36 -17.24 7.90 10.61
C THR A 36 -18.13 7.68 11.83
N ASP A 37 -19.29 7.05 11.64
CA ASP A 37 -20.23 6.77 12.73
C ASP A 37 -19.86 5.49 13.50
N ASN A 38 -19.07 4.60 12.89
CA ASN A 38 -18.66 3.30 13.43
C ASN A 38 -17.13 3.12 13.28
N PRO A 39 -16.30 3.95 13.93
CA PRO A 39 -14.85 3.87 13.77
C PRO A 39 -14.30 2.57 14.35
N HIS A 40 -13.10 2.18 13.91
CA HIS A 40 -12.34 1.15 14.60
C HIS A 40 -12.11 1.61 16.04
N PRO A 41 -12.46 0.81 17.06
CA PRO A 41 -12.24 1.21 18.45
C PRO A 41 -10.74 1.32 18.73
N ASP A 42 -10.34 2.33 19.51
CA ASP A 42 -9.02 2.35 20.12
C ASP A 42 -8.97 1.26 21.22
N ILE A 43 -7.78 0.76 21.57
CA ILE A 43 -7.62 -0.22 22.66
C ILE A 43 -8.24 0.28 23.98
N THR A 44 -8.25 1.61 24.19
CA THR A 44 -8.87 2.26 25.35
C THR A 44 -10.40 2.23 25.34
N ASP A 45 -11.01 1.99 24.18
CA ASP A 45 -12.47 1.89 23.97
C ASP A 45 -12.97 0.44 23.88
N PHE A 46 -12.11 -0.54 24.15
CA PHE A 46 -12.48 -1.95 24.16
C PHE A 46 -13.41 -2.27 25.33
N THR A 47 -14.43 -3.07 25.09
CA THR A 47 -15.18 -3.73 26.17
C THR A 47 -14.27 -4.76 26.86
N PRO A 48 -14.61 -5.23 28.08
CA PRO A 48 -13.86 -6.30 28.73
C PRO A 48 -13.70 -7.56 27.85
N GLU A 49 -14.75 -7.94 27.11
CA GLU A 49 -14.71 -9.10 26.21
C GLU A 49 -13.78 -8.87 25.02
N GLU A 50 -13.80 -7.67 24.44
CA GLU A 50 -12.88 -7.28 23.37
C GLU A 50 -11.43 -7.26 23.86
N PHE A 51 -11.21 -6.79 25.09
CA PHE A 51 -9.88 -6.78 25.72
C PHE A 51 -9.38 -8.19 26.03
N ASP A 52 -10.25 -9.11 26.46
CA ASP A 52 -9.91 -10.52 26.67
C ASP A 52 -9.51 -11.20 25.35
N VAL A 53 -10.27 -10.97 24.28
CA VAL A 53 -9.92 -11.46 22.93
C VAL A 53 -8.57 -10.87 22.50
N PHE A 54 -8.38 -9.57 22.68
CA PHE A 54 -7.15 -8.87 22.35
C PHE A 54 -5.92 -9.44 23.07
N THR A 55 -6.02 -9.65 24.38
CA THR A 55 -4.91 -10.20 25.18
C THR A 55 -4.60 -11.66 24.84
N ASP A 56 -5.61 -12.46 24.51
CA ASP A 56 -5.43 -13.83 24.01
C ASP A 56 -4.68 -13.86 22.67
N ILE A 57 -4.99 -12.94 21.74
CA ILE A 57 -4.26 -12.78 20.46
C ILE A 57 -2.79 -12.43 20.73
N LEU A 58 -2.53 -11.45 21.59
CA LEU A 58 -1.17 -11.07 21.95
C LEU A 58 -0.41 -12.26 22.56
N GLN A 59 -1.03 -13.02 23.46
CA GLN A 59 -0.41 -14.20 24.08
C GLN A 59 -0.09 -15.29 23.05
N LYS A 60 -1.02 -15.60 22.13
CA LYS A 60 -0.83 -16.60 21.08
C LYS A 60 0.24 -16.20 20.08
N THR A 61 0.39 -14.91 19.83
CA THR A 61 1.41 -14.37 18.92
C THR A 61 2.75 -14.13 19.62
N THR A 62 2.80 -14.04 20.96
CA THR A 62 4.06 -14.05 21.70
C THR A 62 4.63 -15.47 21.81
N GLY A 63 5.55 -15.83 20.92
CA GLY A 63 6.40 -17.02 21.07
C GLY A 63 6.35 -18.05 19.94
N SER A 64 5.54 -17.83 18.90
CA SER A 64 5.54 -18.69 17.70
C SER A 64 5.28 -17.88 16.42
N GLY A 65 5.88 -18.34 15.32
CA GLY A 65 5.73 -17.77 13.98
C GLY A 65 6.67 -16.61 13.62
N THR A 66 6.71 -16.27 12.34
CA THR A 66 7.44 -15.09 11.84
C THR A 66 6.73 -13.80 12.26
N PRO A 67 7.39 -12.62 12.25
CA PRO A 67 6.70 -11.34 12.42
C PRO A 67 5.45 -11.18 11.55
N GLU A 68 5.52 -11.63 10.29
CA GLU A 68 4.44 -11.53 9.31
C GLU A 68 3.26 -12.42 9.68
N GLU A 69 3.49 -13.68 10.04
CA GLU A 69 2.43 -14.62 10.48
C GLU A 69 1.67 -14.10 11.71
N ARG A 70 2.39 -13.43 12.63
CA ARG A 70 1.79 -12.78 13.79
C ARG A 70 0.89 -11.62 13.38
N CYS A 71 1.35 -10.79 12.45
CA CYS A 71 0.54 -9.70 11.91
C CYS A 71 -0.70 -10.18 11.16
N VAL A 72 -0.61 -11.27 10.39
CA VAL A 72 -1.78 -11.90 9.75
C VAL A 72 -2.82 -12.32 10.81
N THR A 73 -2.36 -12.94 11.90
CA THR A 73 -3.23 -13.37 13.02
C THR A 73 -3.91 -12.18 13.69
N ILE A 74 -3.15 -11.10 13.94
CA ILE A 74 -3.68 -9.88 14.55
C ILE A 74 -4.76 -9.24 13.67
N ILE A 75 -4.49 -9.06 12.37
CA ILE A 75 -5.42 -8.44 11.43
C ILE A 75 -6.72 -9.25 11.28
N ASP A 76 -6.64 -10.59 11.17
CA ASP A 76 -7.84 -11.45 11.13
C ASP A 76 -8.69 -11.29 12.39
N ALA A 77 -8.04 -11.22 13.56
CA ALA A 77 -8.74 -11.15 14.82
C ALA A 77 -9.36 -9.75 15.08
N GLU A 78 -8.66 -8.67 14.75
CA GLU A 78 -9.23 -7.30 14.78
C GLU A 78 -10.43 -7.18 13.84
N TYR A 79 -10.34 -7.75 12.64
CA TYR A 79 -11.47 -7.74 11.70
C TYR A 79 -12.69 -8.47 12.28
N ARG A 80 -12.50 -9.61 12.94
CA ARG A 80 -13.59 -10.35 13.59
C ARG A 80 -14.22 -9.56 14.74
N MET A 81 -13.39 -8.95 15.58
CA MET A 81 -13.83 -8.08 16.66
C MET A 81 -14.64 -6.91 16.12
N TYR A 82 -14.17 -6.26 15.05
CA TYR A 82 -14.88 -5.16 14.40
C TYR A 82 -16.26 -5.58 13.86
N ASN A 83 -16.36 -6.74 13.19
CA ASN A 83 -17.65 -7.27 12.73
C ASN A 83 -18.60 -7.61 13.89
N ALA A 84 -18.07 -8.16 14.98
CA ALA A 84 -18.87 -8.46 16.17
C ALA A 84 -19.43 -7.19 16.83
N ARG A 85 -18.62 -6.12 16.89
CA ARG A 85 -19.03 -4.81 17.42
C ARG A 85 -20.04 -4.11 16.52
N TYR A 86 -19.89 -4.24 15.20
CA TYR A 86 -20.76 -3.60 14.21
C TYR A 86 -21.43 -4.62 13.27
N PRO A 87 -22.45 -5.38 13.73
CA PRO A 87 -23.09 -6.42 12.92
C PRO A 87 -23.78 -5.91 11.63
N LEU A 88 -24.08 -4.60 11.56
CA LEU A 88 -24.61 -3.99 10.34
C LEU A 88 -23.53 -3.86 9.25
N PHE A 89 -22.26 -3.80 9.62
CA PHE A 89 -21.15 -3.81 8.67
C PHE A 89 -21.15 -5.09 7.84
N GLU A 90 -21.51 -6.24 8.41
CA GLU A 90 -21.62 -7.51 7.69
C GLU A 90 -22.62 -7.48 6.51
N LYS A 91 -23.45 -6.43 6.42
CA LYS A 91 -24.48 -6.29 5.38
C LYS A 91 -24.10 -5.29 4.28
N THR A 92 -22.97 -4.59 4.38
CA THR A 92 -22.64 -3.46 3.50
C THR A 92 -22.12 -3.85 2.11
N ASP A 93 -21.46 -5.00 1.99
CA ASP A 93 -20.88 -5.53 0.75
C ASP A 93 -20.61 -7.04 0.86
N SER A 94 -20.09 -7.69 -0.18
CA SER A 94 -19.49 -9.03 -0.16
C SER A 94 -18.34 -9.14 0.86
N GLY A 95 -18.10 -10.33 1.40
CA GLY A 95 -17.09 -10.54 2.45
C GLY A 95 -15.67 -10.04 2.09
N LEU A 96 -15.27 -10.17 0.82
CA LEU A 96 -13.97 -9.66 0.33
C LEU A 96 -13.98 -8.13 0.18
N GLY A 97 -15.06 -7.54 -0.33
CA GLY A 97 -15.22 -6.09 -0.43
C GLY A 97 -15.20 -5.42 0.95
N ARG A 98 -15.88 -6.02 1.94
CA ARG A 98 -15.88 -5.54 3.32
C ARG A 98 -14.50 -5.57 3.97
N LEU A 99 -13.77 -6.69 3.85
CA LEU A 99 -12.42 -6.79 4.39
C LEU A 99 -11.50 -5.74 3.77
N SER A 100 -11.58 -5.55 2.44
CA SER A 100 -10.80 -4.52 1.74
C SER A 100 -11.14 -3.11 2.22
N ALA A 101 -12.42 -2.76 2.34
CA ALA A 101 -12.85 -1.46 2.84
C ALA A 101 -12.41 -1.21 4.29
N TRP A 102 -12.46 -2.23 5.14
CA TRP A 102 -12.01 -2.14 6.52
C TRP A 102 -10.49 -1.96 6.63
N LYS A 103 -9.70 -2.69 5.83
CA LYS A 103 -8.24 -2.52 5.79
C LYS A 103 -7.84 -1.11 5.33
N VAL A 104 -8.54 -0.58 4.33
CA VAL A 104 -8.38 0.82 3.87
C VAL A 104 -8.64 1.79 5.01
N HIS A 105 -9.79 1.67 5.68
CA HIS A 105 -10.10 2.50 6.84
C HIS A 105 -9.04 2.38 7.95
N LEU A 106 -8.60 1.16 8.27
CA LEU A 106 -7.59 0.94 9.29
C LEU A 106 -6.24 1.59 8.91
N ALA A 107 -5.85 1.53 7.63
CA ALA A 107 -4.62 2.16 7.13
C ALA A 107 -4.63 3.69 7.28
N GLU A 108 -5.79 4.32 7.10
CA GLU A 108 -5.96 5.77 7.20
C GLU A 108 -6.06 6.27 8.66
N THR A 109 -6.14 5.37 9.64
CA THR A 109 -6.22 5.70 11.06
C THR A 109 -4.94 5.33 11.81
N THR A 110 -4.72 5.95 12.98
CA THR A 110 -3.66 5.55 13.91
C THR A 110 -4.13 4.52 14.94
N ALA A 111 -5.36 4.01 14.81
CA ALA A 111 -5.96 3.09 15.76
C ALA A 111 -5.59 1.63 15.45
N GLY A 112 -5.65 0.77 16.47
CA GLY A 112 -5.43 -0.67 16.32
C GLY A 112 -4.04 -1.04 15.80
N PHE A 113 -3.95 -2.14 15.07
CA PHE A 113 -2.71 -2.68 14.54
C PHE A 113 -2.57 -2.39 13.04
N GLY A 114 -2.89 -1.16 12.61
CA GLY A 114 -2.68 -0.71 11.22
C GLY A 114 -1.24 -0.93 10.72
N GLY A 115 -0.26 -0.95 11.63
CA GLY A 115 1.12 -1.30 11.29
C GLY A 115 1.35 -2.74 10.81
N CYS A 116 0.42 -3.64 11.08
CA CYS A 116 0.44 -5.02 10.57
C CYS A 116 -0.17 -5.17 9.18
N LEU A 117 -0.93 -4.18 8.68
CA LEU A 117 -1.60 -4.27 7.38
C LEU A 117 -0.67 -4.65 6.22
N PRO A 118 0.55 -4.10 6.09
CA PRO A 118 1.44 -4.44 4.99
C PRO A 118 2.00 -5.86 5.07
N SER A 119 1.97 -6.49 6.25
CA SER A 119 2.48 -7.85 6.43
C SER A 119 1.63 -8.90 5.71
N VAL A 120 0.32 -8.64 5.55
CA VAL A 120 -0.60 -9.58 4.89
C VAL A 120 -0.26 -9.73 3.40
N PRO A 121 -0.26 -8.66 2.58
CA PRO A 121 0.12 -8.80 1.18
C PRO A 121 1.60 -9.17 1.00
N LEU A 122 2.49 -8.78 1.92
CA LEU A 122 3.88 -9.22 1.90
C LEU A 122 4.03 -10.74 2.06
N ALA A 123 3.33 -11.34 3.03
CA ALA A 123 3.36 -12.79 3.24
C ALA A 123 2.84 -13.53 2.00
N GLU A 124 1.72 -13.07 1.42
CA GLU A 124 1.20 -13.68 0.19
C GLU A 124 2.16 -13.52 -1.01
N LEU A 125 2.85 -12.38 -1.14
CA LEU A 125 3.87 -12.19 -2.18
C LEU A 125 5.05 -13.15 -2.01
N LEU A 126 5.50 -13.37 -0.77
CA LEU A 126 6.56 -14.34 -0.45
C LEU A 126 6.14 -15.76 -0.81
N ASP A 127 4.89 -16.14 -0.54
CA ASP A 127 4.36 -17.44 -0.93
C ASP A 127 4.35 -17.64 -2.46
N LEU A 128 3.93 -16.62 -3.21
CA LEU A 128 3.97 -16.63 -4.68
C LEU A 128 5.40 -16.76 -5.23
N ASP A 129 6.36 -16.07 -4.60
CA ASP A 129 7.78 -16.10 -4.99
C ASP A 129 8.42 -17.46 -4.70
N ASN A 130 8.16 -18.01 -3.51
CA ASN A 130 8.67 -19.31 -3.06
C ASN A 130 8.13 -20.46 -3.92
N ALA A 131 6.87 -20.36 -4.37
CA ALA A 131 6.29 -21.30 -5.32
C ALA A 131 6.91 -21.20 -6.73
N ARG A 132 7.61 -20.09 -7.03
CA ARG A 132 8.13 -19.73 -8.36
C ARG A 132 7.03 -19.66 -9.42
N ASP A 133 5.85 -19.22 -9.01
CA ASP A 133 4.66 -19.16 -9.87
C ASP A 133 4.63 -17.92 -10.76
N VAL A 134 5.55 -16.98 -10.54
CA VAL A 134 5.67 -15.74 -11.32
C VAL A 134 6.73 -15.90 -12.41
N GLU A 135 6.37 -15.59 -13.66
CA GLU A 135 7.29 -15.68 -14.79
C GLU A 135 8.45 -14.68 -14.60
N GLY A 136 9.71 -15.09 -14.83
CA GLY A 136 10.88 -14.20 -14.60
C GLY A 136 10.94 -12.94 -15.48
N SER A 137 10.10 -12.85 -16.52
CA SER A 137 9.92 -11.64 -17.34
C SER A 137 8.90 -10.65 -16.78
N PHE A 138 8.14 -11.05 -15.75
CA PHE A 138 7.26 -10.19 -14.98
C PHE A 138 7.99 -9.76 -13.71
N PHE A 139 8.09 -8.47 -13.54
CA PHE A 139 8.62 -7.84 -12.33
C PHE A 139 8.01 -6.45 -12.11
N PHE A 140 8.17 -5.96 -10.89
CA PHE A 140 7.68 -4.67 -10.43
C PHE A 140 8.85 -3.82 -9.93
N CYS A 141 8.94 -2.58 -10.41
CA CYS A 141 9.98 -1.64 -10.00
C CYS A 141 9.45 -0.33 -9.40
N GLY A 142 8.19 -0.34 -8.96
CA GLY A 142 7.36 0.87 -8.82
C GLY A 142 6.30 1.00 -9.90
N ARG A 143 6.53 0.31 -11.01
CA ARG A 143 5.59 0.11 -12.10
C ARG A 143 5.68 -1.35 -12.51
N LEU A 144 4.66 -1.83 -13.21
CA LEU A 144 4.72 -3.14 -13.82
C LEU A 144 5.62 -3.09 -15.05
N SER A 145 6.57 -4.01 -15.14
CA SER A 145 7.40 -4.23 -16.34
C SER A 145 6.57 -4.53 -17.59
N ARG A 146 5.39 -5.14 -17.41
CA ARG A 146 4.40 -5.44 -18.45
C ARG A 146 3.04 -5.76 -17.85
N THR A 147 2.01 -5.82 -18.67
CA THR A 147 0.67 -6.29 -18.28
C THR A 147 0.70 -7.75 -17.78
N PRO A 148 -0.03 -8.10 -16.70
CA PRO A 148 -0.10 -9.47 -16.20
C PRO A 148 -0.86 -10.39 -17.17
N ARG A 149 -0.34 -11.60 -17.38
CA ARG A 149 -0.82 -12.58 -18.38
C ARG A 149 -1.64 -13.70 -17.76
N ASN A 150 -1.28 -14.14 -16.56
CA ASN A 150 -1.92 -15.26 -15.88
C ASN A 150 -2.53 -14.83 -14.53
N SER A 151 -3.22 -15.75 -13.85
CA SER A 151 -3.89 -15.49 -12.57
C SER A 151 -2.90 -15.16 -11.46
N THR A 152 -1.74 -15.79 -11.44
CA THR A 152 -0.69 -15.56 -10.45
C THR A 152 -0.14 -14.14 -10.56
N GLU A 153 0.21 -13.70 -11.77
CA GLU A 153 0.67 -12.33 -12.02
C GLU A 153 -0.42 -11.31 -11.64
N ARG A 154 -1.70 -11.59 -11.93
CA ARG A 154 -2.80 -10.71 -11.49
C ARG A 154 -2.94 -10.64 -9.96
N GLN A 155 -2.75 -11.76 -9.27
CA GLN A 155 -2.71 -11.79 -7.81
C GLN A 155 -1.53 -10.97 -7.28
N ALA A 156 -0.34 -11.14 -7.85
CA ALA A 156 0.85 -10.36 -7.49
C ALA A 156 0.62 -8.85 -7.68
N VAL A 157 0.03 -8.44 -8.81
CA VAL A 157 -0.36 -7.02 -9.05
C VAL A 157 -1.27 -6.52 -7.95
N LYS A 158 -2.32 -7.27 -7.60
CA LYS A 158 -3.26 -6.87 -6.54
C LYS A 158 -2.56 -6.65 -5.20
N LEU A 159 -1.66 -7.56 -4.81
CA LEU A 159 -0.92 -7.47 -3.55
C LEU A 159 0.07 -6.29 -3.54
N LEU A 160 0.70 -6.03 -4.68
CA LEU A 160 1.57 -4.86 -4.88
C LEU A 160 0.78 -3.55 -4.82
N ASP A 161 -0.42 -3.51 -5.42
CA ASP A 161 -1.33 -2.36 -5.34
C ASP A 161 -1.76 -2.10 -3.89
N GLU A 162 -2.03 -3.16 -3.09
CA GLU A 162 -2.30 -3.03 -1.65
C GLU A 162 -1.09 -2.46 -0.89
N LEU A 163 0.13 -2.94 -1.16
CA LEU A 163 1.36 -2.41 -0.53
C LEU A 163 1.64 -0.96 -0.91
N MET A 164 1.44 -0.59 -2.18
CA MET A 164 1.57 0.80 -2.65
C MET A 164 0.54 1.70 -1.97
N TYR A 165 -0.71 1.27 -1.92
CA TYR A 165 -1.76 2.03 -1.24
C TYR A 165 -1.41 2.27 0.23
N TYR A 166 -0.99 1.25 0.99
CA TYR A 166 -0.55 1.45 2.37
C TYR A 166 0.68 2.35 2.49
N SER A 167 1.57 2.37 1.49
CA SER A 167 2.71 3.29 1.45
C SER A 167 2.30 4.74 1.21
N GLU A 168 1.17 4.98 0.52
CA GLU A 168 0.63 6.31 0.24
C GLU A 168 -0.18 6.88 1.41
N VAL A 169 -1.09 6.08 1.99
CA VAL A 169 -2.05 6.57 2.99
C VAL A 169 -1.68 6.22 4.42
N GLY A 170 -0.84 5.21 4.60
CA GLY A 170 -0.64 4.56 5.89
C GLY A 170 0.35 5.26 6.81
N PRO A 171 0.40 4.84 8.09
CA PRO A 171 1.53 5.12 8.97
C PRO A 171 2.84 4.61 8.36
N THR A 172 4.00 5.02 8.87
CA THR A 172 5.33 4.65 8.36
C THR A 172 5.51 3.16 8.06
N THR A 173 4.85 2.30 8.82
CA THR A 173 4.79 0.85 8.60
C THR A 173 4.30 0.44 7.20
N GLY A 174 3.46 1.24 6.55
CA GLY A 174 3.06 1.09 5.15
C GLY A 174 4.26 1.04 4.20
N LEU A 175 5.22 1.95 4.39
CA LEU A 175 6.45 2.05 3.62
C LEU A 175 7.35 0.81 3.78
N TYR A 176 7.32 0.19 4.97
CA TYR A 176 8.14 -0.99 5.26
C TYR A 176 7.76 -2.18 4.40
N GLY A 177 6.48 -2.43 4.15
CA GLY A 177 6.04 -3.60 3.39
C GLY A 177 6.64 -3.63 1.99
N LEU A 178 6.61 -2.50 1.28
CA LEU A 178 7.18 -2.39 -0.06
C LEU A 178 8.72 -2.47 -0.04
N ALA A 179 9.37 -1.83 0.94
CA ALA A 179 10.82 -1.90 1.10
C ALA A 179 11.33 -3.31 1.41
N VAL A 180 10.60 -4.08 2.22
CA VAL A 180 10.93 -5.48 2.53
C VAL A 180 10.64 -6.39 1.34
N ALA A 181 9.56 -6.16 0.58
CA ALA A 181 9.29 -6.90 -0.65
C ALA A 181 10.46 -6.81 -1.63
N ASN A 182 11.06 -5.62 -1.80
CA ASN A 182 12.26 -5.42 -2.62
C ASN A 182 13.47 -6.28 -2.22
N GLN A 183 13.56 -6.67 -0.95
CA GLN A 183 14.67 -7.45 -0.42
C GLN A 183 14.43 -8.95 -0.51
N LEU A 184 13.16 -9.37 -0.43
CA LEU A 184 12.81 -10.77 -0.21
C LEU A 184 12.03 -11.42 -1.37
N VAL A 185 11.40 -10.63 -2.25
CA VAL A 185 10.55 -11.12 -3.34
C VAL A 185 11.25 -10.91 -4.67
N SER A 186 11.61 -11.99 -5.37
CA SER A 186 12.50 -11.94 -6.55
C SER A 186 11.95 -11.17 -7.75
N PHE A 187 10.63 -11.00 -7.85
CA PHE A 187 9.99 -10.20 -8.90
C PHE A 187 9.68 -8.75 -8.46
N VAL A 188 10.15 -8.32 -7.28
CA VAL A 188 10.09 -6.93 -6.82
C VAL A 188 11.50 -6.36 -6.80
N GLU A 189 11.77 -5.46 -7.73
CA GLU A 189 13.07 -4.79 -7.91
C GLU A 189 12.81 -3.29 -8.07
N LEU A 190 12.64 -2.59 -6.95
CA LEU A 190 12.32 -1.17 -6.93
C LEU A 190 13.38 -0.35 -7.67
N SER A 191 12.91 0.67 -8.41
CA SER A 191 13.80 1.66 -8.99
C SER A 191 14.60 2.38 -7.91
N ALA A 192 15.75 2.95 -8.28
CA ALA A 192 16.57 3.74 -7.37
C ALA A 192 15.78 4.89 -6.72
N ASP A 193 14.87 5.53 -7.47
CA ASP A 193 13.99 6.59 -6.97
C ASP A 193 13.12 6.13 -5.79
N ILE A 194 12.48 4.98 -5.96
CA ILE A 194 11.52 4.46 -4.99
C ILE A 194 12.25 3.86 -3.79
N ASP A 195 13.32 3.09 -4.02
CA ASP A 195 14.12 2.54 -2.91
C ASP A 195 14.74 3.68 -2.08
N TYR A 196 15.22 4.76 -2.72
CA TYR A 196 15.70 5.95 -2.02
C TYR A 196 14.61 6.59 -1.16
N PHE A 197 13.44 6.88 -1.74
CA PHE A 197 12.32 7.50 -1.03
C PHE A 197 11.89 6.66 0.17
N LEU A 198 11.66 5.35 -0.03
CA LEU A 198 11.20 4.46 1.04
C LEU A 198 12.22 4.39 2.19
N ARG A 199 13.51 4.20 1.90
CA ARG A 199 14.56 4.11 2.93
C ARG A 199 14.70 5.39 3.73
N ARG A 200 14.66 6.55 3.07
CA ARG A 200 14.75 7.86 3.73
C ARG A 200 13.52 8.14 4.57
N SER A 201 12.31 7.91 4.05
CA SER A 201 11.06 8.10 4.79
C SER A 201 10.95 7.19 6.01
N ILE A 202 11.37 5.93 5.87
CA ILE A 202 11.46 4.98 6.99
C ILE A 202 12.47 5.47 8.04
N GLY A 203 13.69 5.84 7.61
CA GLY A 203 14.74 6.32 8.50
C GLY A 203 14.31 7.54 9.32
N GLN A 204 13.64 8.51 8.69
CA GLN A 204 13.12 9.70 9.36
C GLN A 204 12.06 9.37 10.42
N ALA A 205 11.24 8.36 10.17
CA ALA A 205 10.17 7.99 11.10
C ALA A 205 10.63 7.10 12.25
N ILE A 206 11.71 6.33 12.09
CA ILE A 206 12.27 5.44 13.13
C ILE A 206 13.48 6.12 13.83
N SER A 207 13.70 7.40 13.55
CA SER A 207 14.86 8.27 13.82
C SER A 207 15.38 8.39 15.28
N GLU A 208 15.05 7.50 16.21
CA GLU A 208 15.72 7.44 17.52
C GLU A 208 16.37 6.08 17.86
N ALA A 209 16.12 5.00 17.12
CA ALA A 209 16.53 3.65 17.57
C ALA A 209 17.30 2.77 16.57
N LEU A 210 17.32 3.09 15.27
CA LEU A 210 18.01 2.27 14.27
C LEU A 210 18.89 3.13 13.36
N PRO A 211 20.04 2.61 12.86
CA PRO A 211 20.88 3.32 11.90
C PRO A 211 20.05 3.70 10.67
N GLU A 212 20.29 4.89 10.12
CA GLU A 212 19.73 5.31 8.82
C GLU A 212 19.85 4.13 7.84
N LEU A 213 18.74 3.73 7.21
CA LEU A 213 18.79 2.70 6.18
C LEU A 213 19.73 3.19 5.09
N ASP A 214 20.84 2.48 4.92
CA ASP A 214 21.95 2.89 4.07
C ASP A 214 21.46 3.14 2.63
N THR A 215 21.64 4.38 2.15
CA THR A 215 21.35 4.81 0.77
C THR A 215 22.62 4.91 -0.08
N SER A 216 23.81 4.59 0.45
CA SER A 216 25.10 4.75 -0.23
C SER A 216 25.22 3.95 -1.52
N GLN A 217 24.48 2.84 -1.64
CA GLN A 217 24.42 2.01 -2.85
C GLN A 217 23.46 2.57 -3.92
N ILE A 218 22.52 3.44 -3.53
CA ILE A 218 21.46 3.97 -4.39
C ILE A 218 21.84 5.37 -4.90
N GLU A 219 22.42 6.21 -4.04
CA GLU A 219 22.82 7.58 -4.39
C GLU A 219 23.71 7.67 -5.64
N PRO A 220 24.67 6.76 -5.89
CA PRO A 220 25.45 6.78 -7.14
C PRO A 220 24.66 6.49 -8.42
N LEU A 221 23.43 5.95 -8.30
CA LEU A 221 22.54 5.67 -9.43
C LEU A 221 21.64 6.87 -9.79
N LEU A 222 21.70 7.94 -8.99
CA LEU A 222 20.83 9.11 -9.11
C LEU A 222 21.69 10.35 -9.37
N ASP A 223 21.20 11.26 -10.22
CA ASP A 223 21.81 12.56 -10.38
C ASP A 223 21.43 13.52 -9.23
N GLU A 224 22.17 14.63 -9.10
CA GLU A 224 21.98 15.60 -8.00
C GLU A 224 20.59 16.23 -8.00
N GLU A 225 20.01 16.49 -9.19
CA GLU A 225 18.68 17.06 -9.33
C GLU A 225 17.61 16.07 -8.84
N ARG A 226 17.75 14.80 -9.20
CA ARG A 226 16.84 13.73 -8.77
C ARG A 226 16.93 13.50 -7.27
N ILE A 227 18.12 13.49 -6.69
CA ILE A 227 18.30 13.40 -5.23
C ILE A 227 17.62 14.57 -4.51
N ALA A 228 17.77 15.80 -5.02
CA ALA A 228 17.12 16.98 -4.42
C ALA A 228 15.59 16.87 -4.46
N PHE A 229 15.02 16.44 -5.60
CA PHE A 229 13.60 16.17 -5.72
C PHE A 229 13.13 15.10 -4.71
N LEU A 230 13.82 13.96 -4.62
CA LEU A 230 13.43 12.87 -3.74
C LEU A 230 13.48 13.25 -2.26
N LYS A 231 14.50 14.02 -1.85
CA LYS A 231 14.56 14.57 -0.48
C LYS A 231 13.36 15.45 -0.17
N GLN A 232 12.98 16.33 -1.09
CA GLN A 232 11.79 17.17 -0.91
C GLN A 232 10.51 16.34 -0.85
N ALA A 233 10.39 15.29 -1.67
CA ALA A 233 9.26 14.38 -1.64
C ALA A 233 9.17 13.65 -0.29
N VAL A 234 10.30 13.20 0.28
CA VAL A 234 10.36 12.58 1.62
C VAL A 234 9.84 13.55 2.69
N GLU A 235 10.32 14.79 2.69
CA GLU A 235 9.86 15.83 3.63
C GLU A 235 8.35 16.08 3.52
N ASN A 236 7.81 16.08 2.30
CA ASN A 236 6.40 16.30 2.02
C ASN A 236 5.54 15.03 2.16
N ARG A 237 6.15 13.86 2.38
CA ARG A 237 5.52 12.53 2.33
C ARG A 237 4.77 12.28 1.01
N ASP A 238 5.30 12.78 -0.09
CA ASP A 238 4.65 12.75 -1.41
C ASP A 238 5.11 11.55 -2.22
N PHE A 239 4.64 10.35 -1.85
CA PHE A 239 5.01 9.12 -2.55
C PHE A 239 4.41 9.09 -3.97
N ALA A 240 3.21 9.65 -4.16
CA ALA A 240 2.55 9.72 -5.45
C ALA A 240 3.40 10.48 -6.49
N ALA A 241 3.96 11.63 -6.14
CA ALA A 241 4.86 12.37 -7.04
C ALA A 241 6.11 11.57 -7.42
N VAL A 242 6.64 10.74 -6.51
CA VAL A 242 7.77 9.84 -6.82
C VAL A 242 7.34 8.79 -7.85
N LEU A 243 6.20 8.13 -7.64
CA LEU A 243 5.67 7.11 -8.57
C LEU A 243 5.40 7.68 -9.97
N GLU A 244 4.83 8.88 -10.05
CA GLU A 244 4.51 9.56 -11.32
C GLU A 244 5.76 9.92 -12.14
N THR A 245 6.84 10.32 -11.46
CA THR A 245 8.08 10.78 -12.09
C THR A 245 9.12 9.68 -12.26
N THR A 246 8.94 8.52 -11.62
CA THR A 246 9.82 7.36 -11.77
C THR A 246 9.80 6.83 -13.21
N PRO A 247 10.97 6.59 -13.84
CA PRO A 247 11.04 6.00 -15.17
C PRO A 247 10.35 4.62 -15.27
N ALA A 248 10.07 4.19 -16.50
CA ALA A 248 9.62 2.81 -16.73
C ALA A 248 10.69 1.80 -16.30
N CYS A 249 10.26 0.59 -15.95
CA CYS A 249 11.19 -0.47 -15.54
C CYS A 249 12.19 -0.81 -16.65
N ALA A 250 13.48 -0.82 -16.30
CA ALA A 250 14.53 -1.24 -17.20
C ALA A 250 14.43 -2.77 -17.44
N PRO A 251 14.59 -3.25 -18.68
CA PRO A 251 14.58 -4.69 -18.95
C PRO A 251 15.67 -5.43 -18.18
N ARG A 252 15.35 -6.64 -17.68
CA ARG A 252 16.29 -7.60 -17.09
C ARG A 252 17.13 -8.31 -18.14
#